data_AF-A0A218Q0E7-F1
#
_entry.id   AF-A0A218Q0E7-F1
#
_cell.length_a   1.000
_cell.length_b   1.000
_cell.length_c   1.000
_cell.angle_alpha   90.00
_cell.angle_beta   90.00
_cell.angle_gamma   90.00
#
_symmetry.space_group_name_H-M   'P 1'
#
loop_
_entity.id
_entity.type
_entity.pdbx_description
1 polymer ?
#
loop_
_entity_poly.entity_id
_entity_poly.type
_entity_poly.pdbx_seq_one_letter_code
_entity_poly.pdbx_strand_id
1 'polypeptide(L)'
;MNTQLVESITQIILSLSPEERQLLESKINNVKSSSLLANSIQQDILDLEQRLKNFETKYQMSSSEFYKEFKAGKLGDEIDLFEWSVFYEMWTNAQNNIQI
;
A
#
# COMPACT_ATOMS: atom_id res chain seq x y z
N MET A 1 -5.29 -27.96 -13.38
CA MET A 1 -6.48 -27.07 -13.36
C MET A 1 -7.70 -27.95 -13.19
N ASN A 2 -8.45 -27.81 -12.10
CA ASN A 2 -9.51 -28.75 -11.72
C ASN A 2 -10.81 -28.38 -12.46
N THR A 3 -11.02 -28.96 -13.64
CA THR A 3 -12.17 -28.71 -14.52
C THR A 3 -13.52 -28.99 -13.87
N GLN A 4 -13.59 -29.95 -12.95
CA GLN A 4 -14.81 -30.25 -12.18
C GLN A 4 -15.22 -29.09 -11.26
N LEU A 5 -14.25 -28.35 -10.72
CA LEU A 5 -14.51 -27.19 -9.88
C LEU A 5 -15.11 -26.05 -10.70
N VAL A 6 -14.58 -25.83 -11.92
CA VAL A 6 -15.06 -24.79 -12.84
C VAL A 6 -16.48 -25.09 -13.32
N GLU A 7 -16.78 -26.35 -13.66
CA GLU A 7 -18.13 -26.77 -14.05
C GLU A 7 -19.13 -26.61 -12.91
N SER A 8 -18.75 -26.98 -11.68
CA SER A 8 -19.62 -26.85 -10.50
C SER A 8 -19.95 -25.38 -10.20
N ILE A 9 -18.95 -24.49 -10.28
CA ILE A 9 -19.14 -23.04 -10.10
C ILE A 9 -20.04 -22.47 -11.20
N THR A 10 -19.88 -22.93 -12.43
CA THR A 10 -20.71 -22.49 -13.57
C THR A 10 -22.17 -22.87 -13.40
N GLN A 11 -22.46 -24.10 -12.95
CA GLN A 11 -23.82 -24.55 -12.67
C GLN A 11 -24.49 -23.74 -11.55
N ILE A 12 -23.75 -23.44 -10.48
CA ILE A 12 -24.25 -22.60 -9.39
C ILE A 12 -24.61 -21.20 -9.91
N ILE A 13 -23.72 -20.58 -10.70
CA ILE A 13 -23.97 -19.23 -11.28
C ILE A 13 -25.16 -19.21 -12.25
N LEU A 14 -25.42 -20.31 -12.95
CA LEU A 14 -26.58 -20.46 -13.84
C LEU A 14 -27.90 -20.68 -13.08
N SER A 15 -27.85 -21.25 -11.86
CA SER A 15 -29.03 -21.44 -11.00
C SER A 15 -29.46 -20.19 -10.21
N LEU A 16 -28.65 -19.13 -10.19
CA LEU A 16 -28.95 -17.90 -9.47
C LEU A 16 -30.03 -17.07 -10.18
N SER A 17 -30.93 -16.49 -9.40
CA SER A 17 -31.88 -15.47 -9.86
C SER A 17 -31.16 -14.19 -10.35
N PRO A 18 -31.83 -13.35 -11.17
CA PRO A 18 -31.28 -12.07 -11.60
C PRO A 18 -30.83 -11.16 -10.43
N GLU A 19 -31.59 -11.17 -9.33
CA GLU A 19 -31.29 -10.38 -8.13
C GLU A 19 -30.03 -10.88 -7.42
N GLU A 20 -29.87 -12.21 -7.29
CA GLU A 20 -28.69 -12.82 -6.69
C GLU A 20 -27.43 -12.63 -7.55
N ARG A 21 -27.58 -12.67 -8.89
CA ARG A 21 -26.50 -12.36 -9.83
C ARG A 21 -26.04 -10.91 -9.71
N GLN A 22 -26.96 -9.97 -9.62
CA GLN A 22 -26.64 -8.55 -9.42
C GLN A 22 -25.93 -8.32 -8.08
N LEU A 23 -26.38 -8.98 -7.01
CA LEU A 23 -25.70 -8.93 -5.72
C LEU A 23 -24.28 -9.50 -5.80
N LEU A 24 -24.09 -10.63 -6.49
CA LEU A 24 -22.78 -11.25 -6.68
C LEU A 24 -21.83 -10.34 -7.48
N GLU A 25 -22.29 -9.75 -8.58
CA GLU A 25 -21.53 -8.79 -9.38
C GLU A 25 -21.10 -7.57 -8.55
N SER A 26 -21.99 -7.03 -7.73
CA SER A 26 -21.68 -5.90 -6.85
C SER A 26 -20.57 -6.24 -5.84
N LYS A 27 -20.61 -7.46 -5.26
CA LYS A 27 -19.58 -7.94 -4.33
C LYS A 27 -18.25 -8.17 -5.03
N ILE A 28 -18.26 -8.78 -6.22
CA ILE A 28 -17.06 -9.00 -7.02
C ILE A 28 -16.41 -7.65 -7.37
N ASN A 29 -17.20 -6.67 -7.79
CA ASN A 29 -16.69 -5.33 -8.09
C ASN A 29 -16.13 -4.64 -6.85
N ASN A 30 -16.78 -4.75 -5.69
CA ASN A 30 -16.26 -4.20 -4.43
C ASN A 30 -14.91 -4.83 -4.06
N VAL A 31 -14.78 -6.16 -4.12
CA VAL A 31 -13.52 -6.88 -3.85
C VAL A 31 -12.43 -6.52 -4.87
N LYS A 32 -12.79 -6.32 -6.13
CA LYS A 32 -11.86 -5.85 -7.16
C LYS A 32 -11.37 -4.44 -6.87
N SER A 33 -12.27 -3.54 -6.48
CA SER A 33 -11.89 -2.17 -6.09
C SER A 33 -11.00 -2.16 -4.84
N SER A 34 -11.30 -2.94 -3.81
CA SER A 34 -10.48 -3.00 -2.60
C SER A 34 -9.10 -3.60 -2.85
N SER A 35 -8.99 -4.64 -3.68
CA SER A 35 -7.69 -5.20 -4.07
C SER A 35 -6.86 -4.24 -4.93
N LEU A 36 -7.48 -3.47 -5.83
CA LEU A 36 -6.78 -2.42 -6.58
C LEU A 36 -6.23 -1.32 -5.67
N LEU A 37 -7.02 -0.88 -4.68
CA LEU A 37 -6.60 0.11 -3.68
C LEU A 37 -5.46 -0.43 -2.80
N ALA A 38 -5.56 -1.69 -2.35
CA ALA A 38 -4.49 -2.33 -1.58
C ALA A 38 -3.18 -2.42 -2.38
N ASN A 39 -3.27 -2.78 -3.66
CA ASN A 39 -2.11 -2.83 -4.55
C ASN A 39 -1.49 -1.44 -4.77
N SER A 40 -2.29 -0.38 -4.95
CA SER A 40 -1.74 0.97 -5.12
C SER A 40 -1.06 1.47 -3.84
N ILE A 41 -1.68 1.27 -2.67
CA ILE A 41 -1.10 1.65 -1.38
C ILE A 41 0.24 0.90 -1.16
N GLN A 42 0.29 -0.39 -1.53
CA GLN A 42 1.53 -1.15 -1.42
C GLN A 42 2.63 -0.64 -2.37
N GLN A 43 2.27 -0.21 -3.59
CA GLN A 43 3.24 0.42 -4.50
C GLN A 43 3.73 1.77 -3.96
N ASP A 44 2.84 2.60 -3.41
CA ASP A 44 3.21 3.89 -2.82
C ASP A 44 4.20 3.72 -1.67
N ILE A 45 4.00 2.70 -0.82
CA ILE A 45 4.94 2.38 0.26
C ILE A 45 6.30 1.95 -0.29
N LEU A 46 6.33 1.12 -1.33
CA LEU A 46 7.58 0.69 -1.94
C LEU A 46 8.36 1.86 -2.56
N ASP A 47 7.67 2.82 -3.20
CA ASP A 47 8.31 4.03 -3.73
C ASP A 47 8.91 4.88 -2.58
N LEU A 48 8.16 5.06 -1.49
CA LEU A 48 8.62 5.77 -0.30
C LEU A 48 9.82 5.07 0.36
N GLU A 49 9.80 3.74 0.47
CA GLU A 49 10.94 2.96 0.98
C GLU A 49 12.19 3.12 0.10
N GLN A 50 12.03 3.11 -1.22
CA GLN A 50 13.15 3.33 -2.14
C GLN A 50 13.73 4.74 -2.00
N ARG A 51 12.87 5.76 -1.86
CA ARG A 51 13.29 7.13 -1.61
C ARG A 51 14.07 7.22 -0.31
N LEU A 52 13.52 6.70 0.80
CA LEU A 52 14.19 6.69 2.10
C LEU A 52 15.56 6.00 2.02
N LYS A 53 15.66 4.86 1.33
CA LYS A 53 16.92 4.14 1.14
C LYS A 53 17.98 4.95 0.37
N ASN A 54 17.57 5.78 -0.58
CA ASN A 54 18.49 6.69 -1.27
C ASN A 54 19.06 7.73 -0.31
N PHE A 55 18.23 8.27 0.61
CA PHE A 55 18.70 9.15 1.67
C PHE A 55 19.62 8.41 2.65
N GLU A 56 19.30 7.18 3.05
CA GLU A 56 20.17 6.37 3.92
C GLU A 56 21.54 6.13 3.29
N THR A 57 21.58 5.89 1.99
CA THR A 57 22.83 5.73 1.24
C THR A 57 23.60 7.04 1.14
N LYS A 58 22.91 8.16 0.87
CA LYS A 58 23.50 9.50 0.74
C LYS A 58 24.12 9.99 2.05
N TYR A 59 23.43 9.78 3.17
CA TYR A 59 23.83 10.26 4.49
C TYR A 59 24.55 9.20 5.34
N GLN A 60 24.69 7.97 4.83
CA GLN A 60 25.30 6.81 5.51
C GLN A 60 24.75 6.55 6.92
N MET A 61 23.47 6.86 7.14
CA MET A 61 22.79 6.68 8.42
C MET A 61 21.39 6.13 8.19
N SER A 62 20.89 5.36 9.15
CA SER A 62 19.53 4.83 9.05
C SER A 62 18.50 5.95 9.16
N SER A 63 17.33 5.78 8.53
CA SER A 63 16.23 6.76 8.63
C SER A 63 15.81 7.04 10.09
N SER A 64 15.97 6.06 10.98
CA SER A 64 15.72 6.19 12.41
C SER A 64 16.72 7.10 13.13
N GLU A 65 18.01 6.98 12.81
CA GLU A 65 19.05 7.85 13.36
C GLU A 65 18.94 9.26 12.77
N PHE A 66 18.69 9.35 11.48
CA PHE A 66 18.44 10.61 10.80
C PHE A 66 17.23 11.35 11.42
N TYR A 67 16.14 10.64 11.72
CA TYR A 67 14.97 11.20 12.38
C TYR A 67 15.27 11.75 13.76
N LYS A 68 16.10 11.05 14.54
CA LYS A 68 16.52 11.49 15.88
C LYS A 68 17.35 12.77 15.82
N GLU A 69 18.32 12.83 14.91
CA GLU A 69 19.19 14.01 14.77
C GLU A 69 18.42 15.21 14.16
N PHE A 70 17.47 14.96 13.26
CA PHE A 70 16.51 15.96 12.76
C PHE A 70 15.65 16.53 13.89
N LYS A 71 15.02 15.67 14.70
CA LYS A 71 14.22 16.11 15.86
C LYS A 71 15.04 16.81 16.94
N ALA A 72 16.31 16.46 17.07
CA ALA A 72 17.23 17.13 17.98
C ALA A 72 17.67 18.53 17.48
N GLY A 73 17.28 18.92 16.26
CA GLY A 73 17.68 20.19 15.65
C GLY A 73 19.17 20.26 15.34
N LYS A 74 19.83 19.10 15.23
CA LYS A 74 21.26 19.00 14.91
C LYS A 74 21.54 18.86 13.42
N LEU A 75 20.51 18.47 12.67
CA LEU A 75 20.51 18.49 11.22
C LEU A 75 20.28 19.93 10.77
N GLY A 76 21.11 20.41 9.84
CA GLY A 76 21.09 21.80 9.39
C GLY A 76 19.82 22.19 8.63
N ASP A 77 19.82 23.39 8.02
CA ASP A 77 18.67 23.92 7.29
C ASP A 77 18.65 23.49 5.81
N GLU A 78 19.20 22.32 5.50
CA GLU A 78 19.22 21.82 4.13
C GLU A 78 17.80 21.46 3.68
N ILE A 79 17.40 22.00 2.52
CA ILE A 79 16.10 21.73 1.88
C ILE A 79 15.83 20.24 1.71
N ASP A 80 16.88 19.46 1.45
CA ASP A 80 16.84 18.00 1.28
C ASP A 80 16.36 17.27 2.56
N LEU A 81 16.64 17.83 3.74
CA LEU A 81 16.25 17.25 5.03
C LEU A 81 14.75 17.45 5.30
N PHE A 82 14.24 18.62 4.90
CA PHE A 82 12.82 18.93 4.97
C PHE A 82 12.03 18.01 4.03
N GLU A 83 12.50 17.84 2.79
CA GLU A 83 11.89 16.93 1.82
C GLU A 83 11.88 15.47 2.32
N TRP A 84 13.00 15.00 2.88
CA TRP A 84 13.08 13.68 3.50
C TRP A 84 12.09 13.51 4.66
N SER A 85 11.93 14.51 5.52
CA SER A 85 11.03 14.42 6.68
C SER A 85 9.57 14.23 6.26
N VAL A 86 9.17 14.88 5.16
CA VAL A 86 7.84 14.71 4.57
C VAL A 86 7.67 13.28 4.05
N PHE A 87 8.66 12.73 3.34
CA PHE A 87 8.60 11.34 2.87
C PHE A 87 8.54 10.34 4.03
N TYR A 88 9.28 10.58 5.11
CA TYR A 88 9.28 9.72 6.30
C TYR A 88 7.93 9.73 7.01
N GLU A 89 7.29 10.89 7.15
CA GLU A 89 5.94 11.01 7.70
C GLU A 89 4.89 10.35 6.79
N MET A 90 4.99 10.55 5.48
CA MET A 90 4.11 9.90 4.51
C MET A 90 4.23 8.38 4.58
N TRP A 91 5.45 7.84 4.67
CA TRP A 91 5.68 6.41 4.81
C TRP A 91 5.11 5.86 6.11
N THR A 92 5.34 6.55 7.23
CA THR A 92 4.80 6.16 8.54
C THR A 92 3.27 6.12 8.51
N ASN A 93 2.64 7.13 7.92
CA ASN A 93 1.18 7.19 7.77
C ASN A 93 0.67 6.09 6.84
N ALA A 94 1.35 5.82 5.72
CA ALA A 94 0.99 4.75 4.80
C ALA A 94 1.10 3.37 5.46
N GLN A 95 2.13 3.12 6.27
CA GLN A 95 2.27 1.87 7.03
C GLN A 95 1.17 1.70 8.10
N ASN A 96 0.82 2.77 8.82
CA ASN A 96 -0.27 2.72 9.80
C ASN A 96 -1.63 2.40 9.16
N ASN A 97 -1.86 2.84 7.92
CA ASN A 97 -3.09 2.53 7.18
C ASN A 97 -3.18 1.06 6.73
N ILE A 98 -2.07 0.31 6.68
CA ILE A 98 -2.08 -1.13 6.37
C ILE A 98 -2.31 -1.99 7.63
N GLN A 99 -2.08 -1.44 8.83
CA GLN A 99 -2.21 -2.17 10.09
C GLN A 99 -3.63 -2.24 10.67
N ILE A 100 -4.65 -1.77 9.93
CA ILE A 100 -6.07 -1.77 10.33
C ILE A 100 -6.85 -2.86 9.60
#